data_AF-A0A9W9JRV9-F1
#
_entry.id   AF-A0A9W9JRV9-F1
#
_cell.length_a   1.000
_cell.length_b   1.000
_cell.length_c   1.000
_cell.angle_alpha   90.00
_cell.angle_beta   90.00
_cell.angle_gamma   90.00
#
_symmetry.space_group_name_H-M   'P 1'
#
loop_
_entity.id
_entity.type
_entity.pdbx_description
1 polymer ?
#
loop_
_entity_poly.entity_id
_entity_poly.type
_entity_poly.pdbx_seq_one_letter_code
_entity_poly.pdbx_strand_id
1 'polypeptide(L)'
;MFSRLSQATTHRLLTATSPSFITQSFARPAAFSLRMSATGSSTIHTAACLIIGDEVLGGKTNSAYFAKWCFSLGINLKRIEVIEDDESEIMEAVRRMSNRYDFIITSGGIGPTHDDITYPSIAKAFNLPLKLHQEAYEKMKKLSKPHPKQPNFDWNVDSPALKARLRMVELPTDESRDLSEQFIFPKEDLWVPVAVVNRNVHILPGVPLLFQKLLDGLKPHVVPRLEGKETHRILISTPLPESEIAEYLTQLEAKAKPHGVKVGSYPRWGLKRNTVTLVGKDKDYLESLVAEAEEAVQGKRVSKEDELDEAEKKL
;
A
#
# COMPACT_ATOMS: atom_id res chain seq x y z
N MET A 1 -5.89 75.51 -19.49
CA MET A 1 -5.87 76.58 -18.48
C MET A 1 -7.30 76.94 -18.13
N PHE A 2 -7.90 76.38 -17.10
CA PHE A 2 -9.12 76.94 -16.52
C PHE A 2 -9.11 76.77 -15.00
N SER A 3 -9.68 77.79 -14.37
CA SER A 3 -9.26 78.44 -13.13
C SER A 3 -9.89 77.88 -11.87
N ARG A 4 -9.16 78.08 -10.76
CA ARG A 4 -9.55 77.85 -9.37
C ARG A 4 -10.52 78.91 -8.82
N LEU A 5 -11.04 78.59 -7.61
CA LEU A 5 -11.64 79.41 -6.53
C LEU A 5 -13.18 79.48 -6.55
N SER A 6 -13.92 79.35 -5.44
CA SER A 6 -13.70 78.88 -4.06
C SER A 6 -15.07 78.74 -3.36
N GLN A 7 -15.06 78.25 -2.11
CA GLN A 7 -16.09 78.21 -1.05
C GLN A 7 -16.69 76.80 -0.86
N ALA A 8 -16.32 76.06 0.18
CA ALA A 8 -16.52 76.23 1.63
C ALA A 8 -17.96 75.92 2.07
N THR A 9 -18.16 74.72 2.63
CA THR A 9 -19.24 74.46 3.60
C THR A 9 -18.80 73.37 4.58
N THR A 10 -18.99 73.70 5.85
CA THR A 10 -18.65 73.02 7.09
C THR A 10 -19.48 71.74 7.31
N HIS A 11 -18.94 70.68 7.92
CA HIS A 11 -19.62 69.95 9.01
C HIS A 11 -18.76 68.88 9.71
N ARG A 12 -18.62 69.06 11.03
CA ARG A 12 -18.51 68.11 12.17
C ARG A 12 -17.64 66.84 12.02
N LEU A 13 -16.55 66.86 12.78
CA LEU A 13 -15.78 65.70 13.27
C LEU A 13 -16.63 64.81 14.19
N LEU A 14 -16.67 63.51 13.88
CA LEU A 14 -17.06 62.43 14.79
C LEU A 14 -15.99 61.34 14.77
N THR A 15 -15.33 61.20 15.93
CA THR A 15 -14.85 59.98 16.59
C THR A 15 -14.14 58.90 15.75
N ALA A 16 -12.82 58.82 15.91
CA ALA A 16 -12.03 57.65 15.56
C ALA A 16 -12.11 56.60 16.68
N THR A 17 -12.65 55.42 16.38
CA THR A 17 -12.52 54.20 17.20
C THR A 17 -11.55 53.24 16.53
N SER A 18 -10.57 52.78 17.29
CA SER A 18 -9.48 51.88 16.89
C SER A 18 -9.95 50.59 16.22
N PRO A 19 -9.22 50.03 15.24
CA PRO A 19 -9.52 48.70 14.71
C PRO A 19 -9.03 47.62 15.70
N SER A 20 -9.97 46.80 16.15
CA SER A 20 -9.71 45.61 16.96
C SER A 20 -8.92 44.57 16.16
N PHE A 21 -7.76 44.18 16.66
CA PHE A 21 -6.99 43.06 16.13
C PHE A 21 -7.77 41.76 16.33
N ILE A 22 -8.17 41.12 15.23
CA ILE A 22 -8.69 39.75 15.25
C ILE A 22 -7.47 38.83 15.35
N THR A 23 -7.14 38.39 16.56
CA THR A 23 -6.26 37.24 16.76
C THR A 23 -6.98 35.98 16.27
N GLN A 24 -6.57 35.48 15.09
CA GLN A 24 -6.92 34.14 14.65
C GLN A 24 -6.26 33.13 15.61
N SER A 25 -7.08 32.48 16.42
CA SER A 25 -6.71 31.32 17.23
C SER A 25 -6.33 30.18 16.29
N PHE A 26 -5.04 29.88 16.16
CA PHE A 26 -4.57 28.64 15.56
C PHE A 26 -5.12 27.46 16.37
N ALA A 27 -6.02 26.69 15.75
CA ALA A 27 -6.54 25.47 16.34
C ALA A 27 -5.38 24.50 16.61
N ARG A 28 -5.30 24.00 17.84
CA ARG A 28 -4.38 22.92 18.22
C ARG A 28 -4.60 21.71 17.30
N PRO A 29 -3.55 21.04 16.80
CA PRO A 29 -3.72 19.75 16.13
C PRO A 29 -4.36 18.78 17.13
N ALA A 30 -5.40 18.07 16.67
CA ALA A 30 -6.10 17.05 17.45
C ALA A 30 -5.08 16.04 18.00
N ALA A 31 -5.18 15.76 19.30
CA ALA A 31 -4.30 14.80 19.96
C ALA A 31 -4.38 13.43 19.26
N PHE A 32 -3.23 12.97 18.78
CA PHE A 32 -3.05 11.68 18.12
C PHE A 32 -3.26 10.58 19.17
N SER A 33 -4.47 10.01 19.21
CA SER A 33 -4.76 8.87 20.07
C SER A 33 -4.15 7.61 19.44
N LEU A 34 -2.90 7.33 19.79
CA LEU A 34 -2.26 6.07 19.48
C LEU A 34 -3.12 4.94 20.10
N ARG A 35 -3.61 4.00 19.28
CA ARG A 35 -4.15 2.74 19.82
C ARG A 35 -2.97 1.98 20.44
N MET A 36 -2.73 2.19 21.73
CA MET A 36 -1.88 1.29 22.52
C MET A 36 -2.65 0.00 22.75
N SER A 37 -2.52 -0.95 21.82
CA SER A 37 -2.87 -2.34 22.09
C SER A 37 -1.72 -2.97 22.89
N ALA A 38 -2.02 -3.38 24.12
CA ALA A 38 -1.12 -4.12 24.98
C ALA A 38 -0.81 -5.51 24.37
N THR A 39 0.47 -5.90 24.47
CA THR A 39 1.01 -7.27 24.47
C THR A 39 0.21 -8.34 23.71
N GLY A 40 0.54 -8.52 22.44
CA GLY A 40 0.03 -9.57 21.56
C GLY A 40 0.09 -9.10 20.12
N SER A 41 0.68 -9.89 19.22
CA SER A 41 0.67 -9.59 17.80
C SER A 41 -0.78 -9.46 17.33
N SER A 42 -1.20 -8.26 16.93
CA SER A 42 -2.60 -8.02 16.56
C SER A 42 -2.94 -8.79 15.30
N THR A 43 -4.15 -9.35 15.27
CA THR A 43 -4.70 -10.01 14.09
C THR A 43 -4.67 -9.07 12.88
N ILE A 44 -4.32 -9.59 11.71
CA ILE A 44 -4.34 -8.88 10.44
C ILE A 44 -5.65 -9.23 9.69
N HIS A 45 -6.54 -8.26 9.52
CA HIS A 45 -7.73 -8.39 8.67
C HIS A 45 -7.64 -7.54 7.41
N THR A 46 -7.03 -6.36 7.54
CA THR A 46 -6.96 -5.35 6.49
C THR A 46 -5.53 -5.01 6.13
N ALA A 47 -5.32 -4.72 4.84
CA ALA A 47 -4.03 -4.26 4.35
C ALA A 47 -4.14 -2.99 3.51
N ALA A 48 -3.03 -2.26 3.42
CA ALA A 48 -2.83 -1.18 2.48
C ALA A 48 -1.43 -1.20 1.87
N CYS A 49 -1.30 -0.65 0.67
CA CYS A 49 -0.03 -0.53 -0.05
C CYS A 49 0.26 0.95 -0.31
N LEU A 50 1.43 1.41 0.13
CA LEU A 50 1.95 2.74 -0.18
C LEU A 50 3.13 2.61 -1.14
N ILE A 51 2.97 3.09 -2.35
CA ILE A 51 4.01 3.04 -3.37
C ILE A 51 4.63 4.42 -3.47
N ILE A 52 5.95 4.47 -3.33
CA ILE A 52 6.73 5.69 -3.20
C ILE A 52 7.74 5.67 -4.34
N GLY A 53 7.67 6.64 -5.24
CA GLY A 53 8.54 6.69 -6.40
C GLY A 53 7.95 7.52 -7.53
N ASP A 54 8.65 8.58 -7.93
CA ASP A 54 8.28 9.42 -9.08
C ASP A 54 8.17 8.62 -10.38
N GLU A 55 9.01 7.60 -10.56
CA GLU A 55 9.02 6.73 -11.73
C GLU A 55 7.83 5.77 -11.78
N VAL A 56 7.23 5.47 -10.62
CA VAL A 56 6.07 4.58 -10.53
C VAL A 56 4.81 5.26 -11.05
N LEU A 57 4.77 6.61 -11.03
CA LEU A 57 3.73 7.39 -11.71
C LEU A 57 3.73 7.14 -13.23
N GLY A 58 4.83 6.61 -13.79
CA GLY A 58 4.94 6.11 -15.17
C GLY A 58 4.38 4.69 -15.42
N GLY A 59 3.81 4.01 -14.42
CA GLY A 59 3.01 2.78 -14.60
C GLY A 59 3.66 1.44 -14.23
N LYS A 60 4.92 1.41 -13.75
CA LYS A 60 5.56 0.17 -13.24
C LYS A 60 5.34 0.04 -11.74
N THR A 61 4.43 -0.84 -11.32
CA THR A 61 3.98 -0.94 -9.92
C THR A 61 4.01 -2.36 -9.36
N ASN A 62 4.39 -2.50 -8.09
CA ASN A 62 4.32 -3.76 -7.33
C ASN A 62 2.93 -4.05 -6.74
N SER A 63 1.99 -3.11 -6.85
CA SER A 63 0.64 -3.20 -6.26
C SER A 63 -0.12 -4.44 -6.71
N ALA A 64 -0.07 -4.80 -7.99
CA ALA A 64 -0.79 -5.95 -8.53
C ALA A 64 -0.32 -7.27 -7.90
N TYR A 65 0.99 -7.40 -7.65
CA TYR A 65 1.54 -8.59 -7.00
C TYR A 65 1.12 -8.64 -5.53
N PHE A 66 1.19 -7.50 -4.82
CA PHE A 66 0.75 -7.43 -3.43
C PHE A 66 -0.77 -7.69 -3.27
N ALA A 67 -1.59 -7.23 -4.21
CA ALA A 67 -3.02 -7.53 -4.23
C ALA A 67 -3.30 -9.02 -4.36
N LYS A 68 -2.61 -9.71 -5.26
CA LYS A 68 -2.68 -11.17 -5.42
C LYS A 68 -2.22 -11.90 -4.16
N TRP A 69 -1.12 -11.43 -3.55
CA TRP A 69 -0.59 -11.99 -2.32
C TRP A 69 -1.60 -11.86 -1.17
N CYS A 70 -2.18 -10.68 -0.96
CA CYS A 70 -3.23 -10.45 0.04
C CYS A 70 -4.44 -11.35 -0.19
N PHE A 71 -4.90 -11.43 -1.45
CA PHE A 71 -6.02 -12.26 -1.85
C PHE A 71 -5.78 -13.74 -1.48
N SER A 72 -4.58 -14.27 -1.80
CA SER A 72 -4.21 -15.65 -1.50
C SER A 72 -4.18 -15.96 0.00
N LEU A 73 -3.94 -14.94 0.84
CA LEU A 73 -3.92 -15.07 2.29
C LEU A 73 -5.27 -14.68 2.92
N GLY A 74 -6.28 -14.31 2.13
CA GLY A 74 -7.57 -13.82 2.63
C GLY A 74 -7.51 -12.52 3.42
N ILE A 75 -6.48 -11.70 3.16
CA ILE A 75 -6.33 -10.35 3.71
C ILE A 75 -7.11 -9.38 2.83
N ASN A 76 -7.91 -8.51 3.46
CA ASN A 76 -8.71 -7.51 2.75
C ASN A 76 -7.85 -6.30 2.39
N LEU A 77 -7.30 -6.27 1.17
CA LEU A 77 -6.60 -5.10 0.67
C LEU A 77 -7.60 -3.95 0.46
N LYS A 78 -7.47 -2.90 1.28
CA LYS A 78 -8.42 -1.77 1.35
C LYS A 78 -7.99 -0.57 0.52
N ARG A 79 -6.68 -0.38 0.34
CA ARG A 79 -6.12 0.81 -0.29
C ARG A 79 -4.79 0.49 -0.97
N ILE A 80 -4.62 1.00 -2.17
CA ILE A 80 -3.33 1.20 -2.81
C ILE A 80 -3.23 2.70 -3.07
N GLU A 81 -2.10 3.30 -2.74
CA GLU A 81 -1.81 4.70 -2.99
C GLU A 81 -0.41 4.80 -3.59
N VAL A 82 -0.26 5.69 -4.58
CA VAL A 82 1.02 5.99 -5.22
C VAL A 82 1.28 7.47 -4.97
N ILE A 83 2.44 7.78 -4.41
CA ILE A 83 2.87 9.14 -4.07
C ILE A 83 4.27 9.39 -4.62
N GLU A 84 4.61 10.67 -4.78
CA GLU A 84 5.95 11.14 -5.15
C GLU A 84 6.95 10.97 -4.01
N ASP A 85 8.24 11.11 -4.32
CA ASP A 85 9.33 11.13 -3.34
C ASP A 85 9.38 12.46 -2.56
N ASP A 86 8.28 12.79 -1.88
CA ASP A 86 8.16 13.94 -0.99
C ASP A 86 8.03 13.50 0.49
N GLU A 87 8.85 14.10 1.36
CA GLU A 87 8.92 13.73 2.78
C GLU A 87 7.56 13.94 3.48
N SER A 88 6.86 15.04 3.17
CA SER A 88 5.60 15.39 3.84
C SER A 88 4.45 14.48 3.40
N GLU A 89 4.39 14.12 2.12
CA GLU A 89 3.44 13.16 1.57
C GLU A 89 3.66 11.76 2.16
N ILE A 90 4.92 11.29 2.22
CA ILE A 90 5.26 9.99 2.82
C ILE A 90 4.84 9.95 4.29
N MET A 91 5.16 11.00 5.05
CA MET A 91 4.83 11.11 6.47
C MET A 91 3.31 11.11 6.72
N GLU A 92 2.54 11.86 5.94
CA GLU A 92 1.08 11.89 6.05
C GLU A 92 0.49 10.51 5.73
N ALA A 93 0.84 9.96 4.57
CA ALA A 93 0.24 8.74 4.05
C ALA A 93 0.54 7.55 4.97
N VAL A 94 1.79 7.40 5.42
CA VAL A 94 2.17 6.28 6.29
C VAL A 94 1.46 6.35 7.65
N ARG A 95 1.31 7.54 8.24
CA ARG A 95 0.59 7.73 9.52
C ARG A 95 -0.90 7.41 9.36
N ARG A 96 -1.52 7.97 8.31
CA ARG A 96 -2.94 7.74 8.01
C ARG A 96 -3.22 6.27 7.74
N MET A 97 -2.39 5.59 6.95
CA MET A 97 -2.55 4.16 6.67
C MET A 97 -2.29 3.30 7.90
N SER A 98 -1.21 3.55 8.63
CA SER A 98 -0.86 2.81 9.86
C SER A 98 -1.96 2.89 10.92
N ASN A 99 -2.69 4.00 11.00
CA ASN A 99 -3.82 4.14 11.92
C ASN A 99 -5.11 3.42 11.46
N ARG A 100 -5.28 3.20 10.15
CA ARG A 100 -6.55 2.69 9.56
C ARG A 100 -6.51 1.21 9.21
N TYR A 101 -5.32 0.62 9.06
CA TYR A 101 -5.15 -0.74 8.54
C TYR A 101 -4.18 -1.56 9.40
N ASP A 102 -4.33 -2.88 9.37
CA ASP A 102 -3.58 -3.78 10.25
C ASP A 102 -2.21 -4.17 9.68
N PHE A 103 -2.06 -4.12 8.34
CA PHE A 103 -0.85 -4.50 7.63
C PHE A 103 -0.56 -3.55 6.46
N ILE A 104 0.46 -2.72 6.61
CA ILE A 104 0.87 -1.74 5.60
C ILE A 104 2.17 -2.25 4.98
N ILE A 105 2.23 -2.26 3.65
CA ILE A 105 3.48 -2.44 2.91
C ILE A 105 3.81 -1.17 2.17
N THR A 106 5.07 -0.75 2.23
CA THR A 106 5.61 0.25 1.31
C THR A 106 6.39 -0.40 0.18
N SER A 107 6.54 0.29 -0.93
CA SER A 107 7.36 -0.16 -2.07
C SER A 107 8.08 1.04 -2.68
N GLY A 108 9.40 1.10 -2.55
CA GLY A 108 10.24 2.12 -3.18
C GLY A 108 10.95 3.07 -2.20
N GLY A 109 11.83 3.91 -2.74
CA GLY A 109 12.56 4.96 -2.00
C GLY A 109 13.55 4.47 -0.93
N ILE A 110 14.14 3.26 -1.08
CA ILE A 110 15.14 2.70 -0.13
C ILE A 110 16.49 2.35 -0.75
N GLY A 111 16.74 2.79 -1.98
CA GLY A 111 18.01 2.65 -2.65
C GLY A 111 19.08 3.65 -2.17
N PRO A 112 20.19 3.75 -2.91
CA PRO A 112 21.34 4.55 -2.51
C PRO A 112 21.29 6.02 -2.98
N THR A 113 20.27 6.43 -3.74
CA THR A 113 20.22 7.77 -4.33
C THR A 113 19.64 8.79 -3.36
N HIS A 114 19.58 10.07 -3.77
CA HIS A 114 19.24 11.18 -2.89
C HIS A 114 17.73 11.35 -2.71
N ASP A 115 16.99 10.96 -3.73
CA ASP A 115 15.54 10.78 -3.83
C ASP A 115 15.04 9.55 -3.05
N ASP A 116 15.90 8.57 -2.73
CA ASP A 116 15.54 7.46 -1.84
C ASP A 116 15.40 7.95 -0.38
N ILE A 117 14.20 8.41 -0.03
CA ILE A 117 13.88 9.04 1.26
C ILE A 117 12.84 8.29 2.11
N THR A 118 12.46 7.06 1.75
CA THR A 118 11.43 6.29 2.48
C THR A 118 11.83 6.03 3.94
N TYR A 119 13.05 5.53 4.20
CA TYR A 119 13.52 5.30 5.58
C TYR A 119 13.54 6.58 6.43
N PRO A 120 14.21 7.68 6.04
CA PRO A 120 14.22 8.91 6.83
C PRO A 120 12.82 9.50 7.04
N SER A 121 11.98 9.50 6.00
CA SER A 121 10.62 10.06 6.09
C SER A 121 9.76 9.25 7.06
N ILE A 122 9.80 7.92 7.01
CA ILE A 122 9.06 7.06 7.95
C ILE A 122 9.64 7.17 9.36
N ALA A 123 10.97 7.26 9.53
CA ALA A 123 11.58 7.49 10.84
C ALA A 123 11.05 8.79 11.46
N LYS A 124 11.04 9.88 10.68
CA LYS A 124 10.50 11.18 11.11
C LYS A 124 8.98 11.12 11.39
N ALA A 125 8.23 10.36 10.58
CA ALA A 125 6.80 10.15 10.81
C ALA A 125 6.52 9.52 12.18
N PHE A 126 7.37 8.64 12.67
CA PHE A 126 7.17 7.96 13.96
C PHE A 126 8.11 8.46 15.07
N ASN A 127 8.83 9.57 14.85
CA ASN A 127 9.78 10.16 15.79
C ASN A 127 10.87 9.15 16.24
N LEU A 128 11.40 8.40 15.28
CA LEU A 128 12.44 7.40 15.48
C LEU A 128 13.79 7.90 14.96
N PRO A 129 14.91 7.52 15.61
CA PRO A 129 16.23 7.70 15.02
C PRO A 129 16.45 6.75 13.83
N LEU A 130 17.30 7.18 12.88
CA LEU A 130 17.95 6.28 11.94
C LEU A 130 19.24 5.77 12.56
N LYS A 131 19.43 4.44 12.58
CA LYS A 131 20.65 3.81 13.09
C LYS A 131 21.17 2.80 12.09
N LEU A 132 22.51 2.70 12.02
CA LEU A 132 23.16 1.68 11.22
C LEU A 132 22.79 0.28 11.76
N HIS A 133 22.16 -0.54 10.94
CA HIS A 133 21.83 -1.92 11.28
C HIS A 133 23.00 -2.84 10.92
N GLN A 134 23.79 -3.23 11.93
CA GLN A 134 25.06 -3.93 11.73
C GLN A 134 24.92 -5.22 10.90
N GLU A 135 23.90 -6.05 11.16
CA GLU A 135 23.72 -7.29 10.40
C GLU A 135 23.41 -7.03 8.92
N ALA A 136 22.60 -6.01 8.62
CA ALA A 136 22.27 -5.65 7.24
C ALA A 136 23.51 -5.11 6.52
N TYR A 137 24.32 -4.31 7.23
CA TYR A 137 25.61 -3.82 6.73
C TYR A 137 26.57 -4.97 6.40
N GLU A 138 26.76 -5.93 7.32
CA GLU A 138 27.66 -7.08 7.09
C GLU A 138 27.15 -7.98 5.95
N LYS A 139 25.84 -8.24 5.87
CA LYS A 139 25.24 -8.99 4.76
C LYS A 139 25.44 -8.25 3.43
N MET A 140 25.24 -6.93 3.40
CA MET A 140 25.45 -6.12 2.20
C MET A 140 26.92 -6.15 1.76
N LYS A 141 27.87 -6.04 2.70
CA LYS A 141 29.31 -6.16 2.44
C LYS A 141 29.67 -7.52 1.87
N LYS A 142 29.14 -8.61 2.44
CA LYS A 142 29.37 -9.99 1.99
C LYS A 142 28.77 -10.30 0.62
N LEU A 143 27.57 -9.78 0.34
CA LEU A 143 26.83 -10.07 -0.90
C LEU A 143 27.16 -9.12 -2.05
N SER A 144 27.82 -7.99 -1.76
CA SER A 144 28.27 -7.03 -2.77
C SER A 144 29.34 -7.66 -3.66
N LYS A 145 28.97 -8.01 -4.89
CA LYS A 145 29.91 -8.49 -5.90
C LYS A 145 30.55 -7.31 -6.64
N PRO A 146 31.88 -7.31 -6.85
CA PRO A 146 32.51 -6.34 -7.74
C PRO A 146 31.88 -6.44 -9.12
N HIS A 147 31.37 -5.33 -9.65
CA HIS A 147 30.87 -5.29 -11.01
C HIS A 147 32.00 -4.82 -11.93
N PRO A 148 32.30 -5.49 -13.07
CA PRO A 148 33.44 -5.15 -13.93
C PRO A 148 33.44 -3.70 -14.47
N LYS A 149 32.26 -3.09 -14.53
CA LYS A 149 32.04 -1.70 -14.96
C LYS A 149 32.01 -0.67 -13.82
N GLN A 150 32.11 -1.11 -12.56
CA GLN A 150 32.14 -0.20 -11.42
C GLN A 150 33.59 0.14 -11.05
N PRO A 151 33.88 1.37 -10.60
CA PRO A 151 35.17 1.70 -10.01
C PRO A 151 35.48 0.74 -8.86
N ASN A 152 36.77 0.53 -8.58
CA ASN A 152 37.19 -0.20 -7.37
C ASN A 152 36.52 0.46 -6.15
N PHE A 153 35.69 -0.31 -5.46
CA PHE A 153 35.00 0.12 -4.26
C PHE A 153 35.64 -0.53 -3.04
N ASP A 154 36.03 0.27 -2.06
CA ASP A 154 36.60 -0.18 -0.80
C ASP A 154 35.67 0.18 0.36
N TRP A 155 35.28 -0.83 1.14
CA TRP A 155 34.42 -0.68 2.31
C TRP A 155 35.10 0.02 3.49
N ASN A 156 36.43 0.19 3.45
CA ASN A 156 37.21 0.76 4.54
C ASN A 156 37.63 2.21 4.27
N VAL A 157 37.26 2.78 3.11
CA VAL A 157 37.64 4.14 2.71
C VAL A 157 36.41 5.02 2.66
N ASP A 158 36.45 6.17 3.36
CA ASP A 158 35.37 7.15 3.27
C ASP A 158 35.22 7.63 1.83
N SER A 159 34.01 7.51 1.28
CA SER A 159 33.70 7.87 -0.09
C SER A 159 32.21 8.18 -0.25
N PRO A 160 31.82 8.99 -1.26
CA PRO A 160 30.41 9.18 -1.58
C PRO A 160 29.67 7.85 -1.82
N ALA A 161 30.35 6.88 -2.42
CA ALA A 161 29.81 5.55 -2.70
C ALA A 161 29.61 4.71 -1.43
N LEU A 162 30.44 4.88 -0.40
CA LEU A 162 30.24 4.25 0.90
C LEU A 162 29.05 4.90 1.62
N LYS A 163 28.98 6.24 1.66
CA LYS A 163 27.86 6.98 2.26
C LYS A 163 26.52 6.61 1.64
N ALA A 164 26.47 6.53 0.31
CA ALA A 164 25.28 6.09 -0.43
C ALA A 164 24.85 4.65 -0.06
N ARG A 165 25.80 3.73 0.18
CA ARG A 165 25.48 2.37 0.64
C ARG A 165 25.03 2.32 2.09
N LEU A 166 25.66 3.10 2.97
CA LEU A 166 25.31 3.15 4.39
C LEU A 166 23.86 3.61 4.60
N ARG A 167 23.38 4.59 3.81
CA ARG A 167 21.98 5.04 3.84
C ARG A 167 20.96 3.91 3.65
N MET A 168 21.28 2.88 2.84
CA MET A 168 20.38 1.74 2.62
C MET A 168 20.26 0.79 3.83
N VAL A 169 21.17 0.91 4.79
CA VAL A 169 21.21 0.09 6.02
C VAL A 169 21.16 0.94 7.29
N GLU A 170 20.90 2.24 7.16
CA GLU A 170 20.49 3.12 8.24
C GLU A 170 18.97 3.05 8.36
N LEU A 171 18.48 2.28 9.34
CA LEU A 171 17.08 1.90 9.43
C LEU A 171 16.38 2.63 10.59
N PRO A 172 15.08 2.96 10.46
CA PRO A 172 14.28 3.49 11.56
C PRO A 172 14.27 2.49 12.72
N THR A 173 14.77 2.91 13.89
CA THR A 173 14.97 2.01 15.03
C THR A 173 14.26 2.52 16.27
N ASP A 174 13.34 1.72 16.80
CA ASP A 174 12.67 1.96 18.07
C ASP A 174 13.37 1.15 19.18
N GLU A 175 14.15 1.84 20.02
CA GLU A 175 14.90 1.21 21.12
C GLU A 175 14.00 0.64 22.23
N SER A 176 12.72 1.01 22.25
CA SER A 176 11.75 0.46 23.21
C SER A 176 11.19 -0.90 22.81
N ARG A 177 11.52 -1.38 21.60
CA ARG A 177 11.06 -2.65 21.03
C ARG A 177 12.22 -3.59 20.74
N ASP A 178 11.94 -4.89 20.72
CA ASP A 178 12.91 -5.90 20.30
C ASP A 178 13.33 -5.66 18.84
N LEU A 179 14.64 -5.71 18.56
CA LEU A 179 15.19 -5.51 17.22
C LEU A 179 14.79 -6.63 16.25
N SER A 180 14.64 -7.86 16.75
CA SER A 180 14.22 -9.02 15.95
C SER A 180 12.78 -8.92 15.44
N GLU A 181 11.93 -8.14 16.13
CA GLU A 181 10.57 -7.80 15.68
C GLU A 181 10.53 -6.59 14.72
N GLN A 182 11.64 -5.87 14.60
CA GLN A 182 11.77 -4.67 13.77
C GLN A 182 12.47 -4.94 12.45
N PHE A 183 13.39 -5.89 12.41
CA PHE A 183 14.18 -6.19 11.21
C PHE A 183 14.08 -7.68 10.88
N ILE A 184 13.20 -7.99 9.95
CA ILE A 184 12.96 -9.36 9.51
C ILE A 184 13.83 -9.63 8.29
N PHE A 185 14.58 -10.72 8.28
CA PHE A 185 15.29 -11.22 7.09
C PHE A 185 14.54 -12.43 6.53
N PRO A 186 13.58 -12.24 5.61
CA PRO A 186 12.74 -13.34 5.14
C PRO A 186 13.49 -14.30 4.19
N LYS A 187 14.68 -13.88 3.74
CA LYS A 187 15.54 -14.57 2.78
C LYS A 187 17.00 -14.35 3.15
N GLU A 188 17.72 -15.44 3.40
CA GLU A 188 19.14 -15.42 3.78
C GLU A 188 20.07 -14.95 2.64
N ASP A 189 19.64 -15.11 1.38
CA ASP A 189 20.38 -14.68 0.19
C ASP A 189 20.26 -13.17 -0.10
N LEU A 190 19.51 -12.42 0.72
CA LEU A 190 19.32 -10.98 0.59
C LEU A 190 19.97 -10.23 1.75
N TRP A 191 20.57 -9.08 1.44
CA TRP A 191 21.13 -8.18 2.44
C TRP A 191 20.10 -7.24 3.06
N VAL A 192 19.01 -6.97 2.33
CA VAL A 192 17.98 -6.01 2.72
C VAL A 192 16.96 -6.70 3.63
N PRO A 193 16.75 -6.22 4.87
CA PRO A 193 15.65 -6.69 5.70
C PRO A 193 14.33 -6.02 5.32
N VAL A 194 13.23 -6.60 5.77
CA VAL A 194 11.97 -5.88 5.91
C VAL A 194 12.00 -5.15 7.24
N ALA A 195 12.07 -3.81 7.20
CA ALA A 195 11.97 -2.99 8.40
C ALA A 195 10.50 -2.79 8.80
N VAL A 196 10.18 -3.03 10.07
CA VAL A 196 8.83 -3.02 10.63
C VAL A 196 8.67 -1.88 11.65
N VAL A 197 8.11 -0.77 11.18
CA VAL A 197 7.84 0.43 11.96
C VAL A 197 6.42 0.41 12.50
N ASN A 198 6.22 0.91 13.72
CA ASN A 198 4.92 0.98 14.38
C ASN A 198 4.14 -0.36 14.40
N ARG A 199 4.86 -1.50 14.42
CA ARG A 199 4.33 -2.89 14.42
C ARG A 199 3.53 -3.32 13.17
N ASN A 200 3.10 -2.40 12.30
CA ASN A 200 2.29 -2.70 11.13
C ASN A 200 2.80 -2.13 9.79
N VAL A 201 3.80 -1.25 9.79
CA VAL A 201 4.39 -0.69 8.56
C VAL A 201 5.62 -1.50 8.16
N HIS A 202 5.52 -2.23 7.06
CA HIS A 202 6.59 -3.08 6.53
C HIS A 202 7.20 -2.41 5.30
N ILE A 203 8.46 -2.02 5.40
CA ILE A 203 9.17 -1.24 4.37
C ILE A 203 9.88 -2.19 3.40
N LEU A 204 9.53 -2.16 2.11
CA LEU A 204 10.10 -3.02 1.07
C LEU A 204 10.67 -2.20 -0.11
N PRO A 205 11.64 -2.77 -0.86
CA PRO A 205 12.22 -2.14 -2.05
C PRO A 205 11.24 -1.99 -3.20
N GLY A 206 11.48 -0.99 -4.05
CA GLY A 206 10.73 -0.80 -5.30
C GLY A 206 11.07 -1.80 -6.40
N VAL A 207 12.29 -2.38 -6.37
CA VAL A 207 12.73 -3.34 -7.38
C VAL A 207 11.84 -4.60 -7.35
N PRO A 208 11.08 -4.92 -8.43
CA PRO A 208 10.03 -5.93 -8.38
C PRO A 208 10.50 -7.31 -7.92
N LEU A 209 11.67 -7.76 -8.38
CA LEU A 209 12.21 -9.07 -8.00
C LEU A 209 12.53 -9.16 -6.51
N LEU A 210 13.08 -8.08 -5.92
CA LEU A 210 13.39 -8.03 -4.49
C LEU A 210 12.11 -7.93 -3.67
N PHE A 211 11.18 -7.07 -4.08
CA PHE A 211 9.87 -6.91 -3.46
C PHE A 211 9.15 -8.26 -3.34
N GLN A 212 9.02 -8.98 -4.46
CA GLN A 212 8.34 -10.28 -4.50
C GLN A 212 9.02 -11.32 -3.61
N LYS A 213 10.36 -11.42 -3.66
CA LYS A 213 11.12 -12.36 -2.82
C LYS A 213 10.91 -12.10 -1.32
N LEU A 214 10.99 -10.84 -0.90
CA LEU A 214 10.81 -10.45 0.50
C LEU A 214 9.37 -10.66 0.94
N LEU A 215 8.40 -10.25 0.13
CA LEU A 215 6.98 -10.39 0.41
C LEU A 215 6.56 -11.87 0.53
N ASP A 216 7.02 -12.74 -0.37
CA ASP A 216 6.78 -14.18 -0.24
C ASP A 216 7.45 -14.76 1.00
N GLY A 217 8.67 -14.31 1.32
CA GLY A 217 9.38 -14.72 2.52
C GLY A 217 8.70 -14.24 3.82
N LEU A 218 7.89 -13.19 3.79
CA LEU A 218 7.13 -12.72 4.96
C LEU A 218 5.95 -13.63 5.32
N LYS A 219 5.49 -14.51 4.42
CA LYS A 219 4.32 -15.38 4.67
C LYS A 219 4.36 -16.11 6.02
N PRO A 220 5.45 -16.76 6.44
CA PRO A 220 5.52 -17.44 7.74
C PRO A 220 5.39 -16.51 8.95
N HIS A 221 5.69 -15.21 8.79
CA HIS A 221 5.53 -14.20 9.84
C HIS A 221 4.13 -13.60 9.87
N VAL A 222 3.41 -13.65 8.74
CA VAL A 222 2.07 -13.06 8.59
C VAL A 222 0.97 -14.09 8.84
N VAL A 223 1.10 -15.32 8.32
CA VAL A 223 0.08 -16.38 8.44
C VAL A 223 -0.35 -16.65 9.88
N PRO A 224 0.54 -16.73 10.89
CA PRO A 224 0.14 -16.93 12.27
C PRO A 224 -0.72 -15.78 12.86
N ARG A 225 -0.74 -14.62 12.20
CA ARG A 225 -1.48 -13.42 12.61
C ARG A 225 -2.81 -13.28 11.87
N LEU A 226 -3.16 -14.21 10.99
CA LEU A 226 -4.39 -14.14 10.20
C LEU A 226 -5.55 -14.83 10.94
N GLU A 227 -6.71 -14.19 10.92
CA GLU A 227 -7.97 -14.84 11.31
C GLU A 227 -8.73 -15.34 10.08
N GLY A 228 -8.98 -16.65 10.04
CA GLY A 228 -9.95 -17.27 9.16
C GLY A 228 -9.37 -18.25 8.15
N LYS A 229 -10.29 -18.82 7.35
CA LYS A 229 -10.01 -19.79 6.29
C LYS A 229 -9.47 -19.09 5.04
N GLU A 230 -8.85 -19.90 4.18
CA GLU A 230 -8.41 -19.50 2.83
C GLU A 230 -9.56 -18.83 2.06
N THR A 231 -9.23 -17.85 1.21
CA THR A 231 -10.23 -17.23 0.33
C THR A 231 -10.33 -18.03 -0.95
N HIS A 232 -11.56 -18.40 -1.30
CA HIS A 232 -11.89 -19.16 -2.49
C HIS A 232 -12.50 -18.25 -3.55
N ARG A 233 -12.18 -18.53 -4.82
CA ARG A 233 -12.74 -17.84 -5.99
C ARG A 233 -13.38 -18.86 -6.92
N ILE A 234 -14.61 -18.59 -7.32
CA ILE A 234 -15.30 -19.31 -8.39
C ILE A 234 -15.46 -18.36 -9.58
N LEU A 235 -15.19 -18.86 -10.77
CA LEU A 235 -15.37 -18.16 -12.04
C LEU A 235 -16.45 -18.87 -12.84
N ILE A 236 -17.43 -18.12 -13.33
CA ILE A 236 -18.50 -18.62 -14.19
C ILE A 236 -18.49 -17.79 -15.46
N SER A 237 -18.19 -18.43 -16.59
CA SER A 237 -18.16 -17.79 -17.90
C SER A 237 -19.55 -17.83 -18.53
N THR A 238 -20.10 -16.67 -18.86
CA THR A 238 -21.45 -16.48 -19.40
C THR A 238 -21.42 -15.84 -20.78
N PRO A 239 -22.28 -16.27 -21.72
CA PRO A 239 -22.44 -15.59 -23.01
C PRO A 239 -23.29 -14.32 -22.92
N LEU A 240 -23.96 -14.08 -21.78
CA LEU A 240 -24.91 -12.99 -21.61
C LEU A 240 -24.18 -11.66 -21.39
N PRO A 241 -24.69 -10.55 -21.95
CA PRO A 241 -24.16 -9.22 -21.67
C PRO A 241 -24.41 -8.82 -20.20
N GLU A 242 -23.54 -7.97 -19.65
CA GLU A 242 -23.62 -7.56 -18.24
C GLU A 242 -24.96 -6.93 -17.88
N SER A 243 -25.57 -6.18 -18.81
CA SER A 243 -26.89 -5.58 -18.62
C SER A 243 -28.02 -6.58 -18.41
N GLU A 244 -27.93 -7.78 -18.99
CA GLU A 244 -28.97 -8.82 -18.85
C GLU A 244 -28.87 -9.56 -17.51
N ILE A 245 -27.66 -9.69 -16.96
CA ILE A 245 -27.42 -10.39 -15.70
C ILE A 245 -27.37 -9.46 -14.48
N ALA A 246 -27.36 -8.14 -14.67
CA ALA A 246 -27.17 -7.16 -13.61
C ALA A 246 -28.18 -7.29 -12.45
N GLU A 247 -29.46 -7.52 -12.76
CA GLU A 247 -30.50 -7.69 -11.73
C GLU A 247 -30.24 -8.94 -10.89
N TYR A 248 -29.94 -10.07 -11.55
CA TYR A 248 -29.58 -11.31 -10.87
C TYR A 248 -28.34 -11.13 -9.99
N LEU A 249 -27.28 -10.49 -10.50
CA LEU A 249 -26.06 -10.24 -9.72
C LEU A 249 -26.33 -9.39 -8.47
N THR A 250 -27.25 -8.42 -8.56
CA THR A 250 -27.66 -7.60 -7.42
C THR A 250 -28.36 -8.44 -6.35
N GLN A 251 -29.26 -9.34 -6.77
CA GLN A 251 -29.97 -10.27 -5.87
C GLN A 251 -28.99 -11.27 -5.24
N LEU A 252 -28.07 -11.82 -6.03
CA LEU A 252 -27.06 -12.76 -5.57
C LEU A 252 -26.12 -12.10 -4.55
N GLU A 253 -25.66 -10.86 -4.80
CA GLU A 253 -24.85 -10.10 -3.84
C GLU A 253 -25.62 -9.88 -2.53
N ALA A 254 -26.90 -9.48 -2.58
CA ALA A 254 -27.70 -9.29 -1.38
C ALA A 254 -27.87 -10.57 -0.55
N LYS A 255 -28.05 -11.72 -1.22
CA LYS A 255 -28.16 -13.06 -0.61
C LYS A 255 -26.83 -13.56 -0.04
N ALA A 256 -25.72 -13.30 -0.73
CA ALA A 256 -24.41 -13.85 -0.42
C ALA A 256 -23.61 -12.98 0.58
N LYS A 257 -23.91 -11.67 0.65
CA LYS A 257 -23.26 -10.71 1.55
C LYS A 257 -23.30 -11.09 3.05
N PRO A 258 -24.41 -11.62 3.63
CA PRO A 258 -24.43 -12.12 5.01
C PRO A 258 -23.41 -13.24 5.29
N HIS A 259 -23.01 -13.99 4.26
CA HIS A 259 -22.00 -15.06 4.34
C HIS A 259 -20.58 -14.56 3.99
N GLY A 260 -20.42 -13.24 3.80
CA GLY A 260 -19.13 -12.64 3.45
C GLY A 260 -18.65 -12.94 2.04
N VAL A 261 -19.55 -13.38 1.15
CA VAL A 261 -19.26 -13.59 -0.27
C VAL A 261 -19.46 -12.29 -1.02
N LYS A 262 -18.51 -11.96 -1.89
CA LYS A 262 -18.58 -10.86 -2.86
C LYS A 262 -18.85 -11.42 -4.24
N VAL A 263 -19.79 -10.80 -4.94
CA VAL A 263 -20.15 -11.07 -6.33
C VAL A 263 -19.59 -9.95 -7.20
N GLY A 264 -18.97 -10.32 -8.32
CA GLY A 264 -18.47 -9.37 -9.31
C GLY A 264 -18.71 -9.87 -10.72
N SER A 265 -18.81 -8.95 -11.66
CA SER A 265 -18.86 -9.23 -13.10
C SER A 265 -17.74 -8.45 -13.78
N TYR A 266 -17.04 -9.11 -14.69
CA TYR A 266 -15.96 -8.52 -15.47
C TYR A 266 -16.30 -8.66 -16.96
N PRO A 267 -16.85 -7.60 -17.58
CA PRO A 267 -17.05 -7.58 -19.02
C PRO A 267 -15.70 -7.54 -19.73
N ARG A 268 -15.59 -8.25 -20.85
CA ARG A 268 -14.32 -8.31 -21.61
C ARG A 268 -14.50 -7.76 -23.01
N TRP A 269 -13.84 -6.64 -23.26
CA TRP A 269 -13.91 -5.95 -24.54
C TRP A 269 -13.35 -6.83 -25.68
N GLY A 270 -14.16 -7.07 -26.71
CA GLY A 270 -13.77 -7.88 -27.87
C GLY A 270 -13.88 -9.40 -27.69
N LEU A 271 -14.32 -9.88 -26.52
CA LEU A 271 -14.61 -11.30 -26.27
C LEU A 271 -16.13 -11.51 -26.21
N LYS A 272 -16.58 -12.71 -26.58
CA LYS A 272 -18.02 -13.04 -26.64
C LYS A 272 -18.62 -13.36 -25.28
N ARG A 273 -17.80 -13.50 -24.24
CA ARG A 273 -18.21 -14.00 -22.93
C ARG A 273 -17.74 -13.08 -21.81
N ASN A 274 -18.63 -12.89 -20.84
CA ASN A 274 -18.34 -12.20 -19.58
C ASN A 274 -17.98 -13.23 -18.50
N THR A 275 -17.30 -12.78 -17.45
CA THR A 275 -16.99 -13.64 -16.29
C THR A 275 -17.64 -13.11 -15.03
N VAL A 276 -18.51 -13.93 -14.44
CA VAL A 276 -19.04 -13.73 -13.09
C VAL A 276 -18.10 -14.38 -12.09
N THR A 277 -17.88 -13.70 -10.97
CA THR A 277 -16.94 -14.12 -9.94
C THR A 277 -17.60 -14.13 -8.58
N LEU A 278 -17.43 -15.23 -7.85
CA LEU A 278 -17.85 -15.36 -6.46
C LEU A 278 -16.60 -15.52 -5.60
N VAL A 279 -16.43 -14.66 -4.60
CA VAL A 279 -15.25 -14.64 -3.74
C VAL A 279 -15.67 -14.67 -2.27
N GLY A 280 -15.18 -15.62 -1.50
CA GLY A 280 -15.52 -15.74 -0.08
C GLY A 280 -14.64 -16.73 0.67
N LYS A 281 -14.80 -16.79 1.99
CA LYS A 281 -14.07 -17.72 2.88
C LYS A 281 -14.83 -19.03 3.15
N ASP A 282 -16.13 -19.06 2.87
CA ASP A 282 -16.96 -20.24 3.03
C ASP A 282 -17.05 -21.00 1.70
N LYS A 283 -16.22 -22.04 1.57
CA LYS A 283 -16.16 -22.86 0.36
C LYS A 283 -17.48 -23.58 0.10
N ASP A 284 -18.10 -24.16 1.12
CA ASP A 284 -19.29 -25.00 0.94
C ASP A 284 -20.48 -24.12 0.54
N TYR A 285 -20.58 -22.93 1.12
CA TYR A 285 -21.57 -21.95 0.70
C TYR A 285 -21.34 -21.44 -0.73
N LEU A 286 -20.09 -21.13 -1.11
CA LEU A 286 -19.76 -20.75 -2.49
C LEU A 286 -20.16 -21.84 -3.50
N GLU A 287 -19.83 -23.10 -3.21
CA GLU A 287 -20.18 -24.24 -4.06
C GLU A 287 -21.70 -24.42 -4.17
N SER A 288 -22.46 -24.14 -3.10
CA SER A 288 -23.93 -24.19 -3.13
C SER A 288 -24.57 -23.18 -4.09
N LEU A 289 -23.88 -22.07 -4.38
CA LEU A 289 -24.36 -21.02 -5.30
C LEU A 289 -24.05 -21.33 -6.77
N VAL A 290 -23.18 -22.30 -7.07
CA VAL A 290 -22.68 -22.53 -8.43
C VAL A 290 -23.78 -22.94 -9.38
N ALA A 291 -24.60 -23.94 -9.03
CA ALA A 291 -25.62 -24.46 -9.92
C ALA A 291 -26.69 -23.39 -10.25
N GLU A 292 -27.14 -22.65 -9.24
CA GLU A 292 -28.08 -21.52 -9.39
C GLU A 292 -27.49 -20.43 -10.29
N ALA A 293 -26.22 -20.08 -10.08
CA ALA A 293 -25.55 -19.06 -10.88
C ALA A 293 -25.32 -19.51 -12.33
N GLU A 294 -24.87 -20.74 -12.57
CA GLU A 294 -24.71 -21.30 -13.92
C GLU A 294 -26.03 -21.28 -14.70
N GLU A 295 -27.14 -21.66 -14.07
CA GLU A 295 -28.46 -21.62 -14.68
C GLU A 295 -28.90 -20.18 -14.98
N ALA A 296 -28.85 -19.29 -13.98
CA ALA A 296 -29.31 -17.92 -14.11
C ALA A 296 -28.54 -17.12 -15.16
N VAL A 297 -27.22 -17.35 -15.29
CA VAL A 297 -26.39 -16.65 -16.28
C VAL A 297 -26.15 -17.46 -17.55
N GLN A 298 -26.79 -18.61 -17.74
CA GLN A 298 -26.53 -19.54 -18.85
C GLN A 298 -25.03 -19.82 -19.05
N GLY A 299 -24.32 -19.91 -17.93
CA GLY A 299 -22.86 -19.95 -17.87
C GLY A 299 -22.31 -21.34 -17.58
N LYS A 300 -20.99 -21.42 -17.54
CA LYS A 300 -20.26 -22.62 -17.10
C LYS A 300 -19.09 -22.21 -16.22
N ARG A 301 -18.84 -22.99 -15.16
CA ARG A 301 -17.67 -22.83 -14.31
C ARG A 301 -16.40 -23.03 -15.13
N VAL A 302 -15.43 -22.14 -14.92
CA VAL A 302 -14.12 -22.18 -15.57
C VAL A 302 -13.01 -22.08 -14.52
N SER A 303 -11.85 -22.64 -14.84
CA SER A 303 -10.61 -22.55 -14.03
C SER A 303 -9.85 -21.25 -14.27
N LYS A 304 -10.00 -20.67 -15.47
CA LYS A 304 -9.41 -19.40 -15.89
C LYS A 304 -10.43 -18.61 -16.68
N GLU A 305 -10.33 -17.28 -16.60
CA GLU A 305 -11.29 -16.38 -17.24
C GLU A 305 -11.41 -16.67 -18.76
N ASP A 306 -10.31 -16.95 -19.47
CA ASP A 306 -10.30 -17.14 -20.94
C ASP A 306 -10.53 -18.59 -21.41
N GLU A 307 -10.81 -19.54 -20.50
CA GLU A 307 -10.80 -20.98 -20.81
C GLU A 307 -11.70 -21.37 -22.00
N LEU A 308 -12.91 -20.81 -22.06
CA LEU A 308 -13.87 -21.11 -23.12
C LEU A 308 -13.70 -20.24 -24.37
N ASP A 309 -13.01 -19.10 -24.26
CA ASP A 309 -12.75 -18.23 -25.41
C ASP A 309 -11.59 -18.77 -26.26
N GLU A 310 -10.59 -19.39 -25.62
CA GLU A 310 -9.46 -20.05 -26.31
C GLU A 310 -9.87 -21.36 -27.00
N ALA A 311 -10.91 -22.03 -26.51
CA ALA A 311 -11.48 -23.22 -27.16
C ALA A 311 -12.19 -22.86 -28.48
N GLU A 312 -12.83 -21.69 -28.56
CA GLU A 312 -13.52 -21.22 -29.76
C GLU A 312 -12.57 -20.63 -30.82
N LYS A 313 -11.41 -20.09 -30.45
CA LYS A 313 -10.39 -19.60 -31.42
C LYS A 313 -9.71 -20.72 -32.23
N LYS A 314 -9.84 -21.99 -31.82
CA LYS A 314 -9.24 -23.15 -32.48
C LYS A 314 -10.15 -23.83 -33.50
N LEU A 315 -11.35 -23.29 -33.72
CA LEU A 315 -12.33 -23.70 -34.75
C LEU A 315 -12.37 -22.67 -35.88
#